data_AF-A0A7C5L1F9-F1
#
_entry.id   AF-A0A7C5L1F9-F1
#
_cell.length_a   1.000
_cell.length_b   1.000
_cell.length_c   1.000
_cell.angle_alpha   90.00
_cell.angle_beta   90.00
_cell.angle_gamma   90.00
#
_symmetry.space_group_name_H-M   'P 1'
#
loop_
_entity.id
_entity.type
_entity.pdbx_description
1 polymer ?
#
loop_
_entity_poly.entity_id
_entity_poly.type
_entity_poly.pdbx_seq_one_letter_code
_entity_poly.pdbx_strand_id
1 'polypeptide(L)'
;MFEEFSPVSKKEWLDKIEQDLKGRSPAELDWEPEPGLRVSPFAHPDDLPEPPPPMLKKQPGLQWLIGEDFDNYDSAEKLNEELLQALSFGLESPRLIFTSPRESSSIPPLPWLERALKNVELSFITPYFFFAGASEEELLDFIDFLDSLYGKSDPASPAGLRQHAGSISVGTRKAALSGSRLAKAREKLPAYRFIRQSIPGTAREGIVAPMQQALHDAWATFGESQLPLSDFNSLFYFQLETGPDYLLEIARLRALRLLWANALDQHGLNTEEEQAFLDIHLRFPTVSEQQENPTSETQQEIINKHMIAAAPMALAAIAGGADRLTIPPAGNQTNA
;
A
#
# COMPACT_ATOMS: atom_id res chain seq x y z
N MET A 1 12.94 -7.26 29.74
CA MET A 1 11.97 -7.15 30.85
C MET A 1 12.79 -6.78 32.07
N PHE A 2 12.40 -5.77 32.85
CA PHE A 2 13.15 -5.35 34.04
C PHE A 2 13.06 -6.45 35.10
N GLU A 3 14.19 -6.96 35.59
CA GLU A 3 14.25 -8.06 36.57
C GLU A 3 13.58 -7.72 37.91
N GLU A 4 13.22 -6.46 38.11
CA GLU A 4 12.63 -5.91 39.34
C GLU A 4 11.14 -6.25 39.50
N PHE A 5 10.47 -6.78 38.47
CA PHE A 5 9.04 -7.09 38.51
C PHE A 5 8.80 -8.61 38.42
N SER A 6 8.29 -9.19 39.51
CA SER A 6 7.79 -10.57 39.49
C SER A 6 6.66 -10.70 38.46
N PRO A 7 6.64 -11.77 37.65
CA PRO A 7 5.54 -12.01 36.71
C PRO A 7 4.24 -12.21 37.50
N VAL A 8 3.20 -11.49 37.08
CA VAL A 8 1.84 -11.61 37.64
C VAL A 8 1.04 -12.50 36.71
N SER A 9 0.29 -13.45 37.26
CA SER A 9 -0.50 -14.37 36.44
C SER A 9 -1.70 -13.67 35.78
N LYS A 10 -2.18 -14.25 34.67
CA LYS A 10 -3.41 -13.78 34.00
C LYS A 10 -4.59 -13.70 34.97
N LYS A 11 -4.73 -14.70 35.85
CA LYS A 11 -5.81 -14.76 36.83
C LYS A 11 -5.76 -13.60 37.82
N GLU A 12 -4.59 -13.31 38.38
CA GLU A 12 -4.42 -12.19 39.32
C GLU A 12 -4.77 -10.85 38.68
N TRP A 13 -4.41 -10.66 37.41
CA TRP A 13 -4.83 -9.48 36.64
C TRP A 13 -6.35 -9.41 36.47
N LEU A 14 -7.00 -10.51 36.09
CA LEU A 14 -8.46 -10.55 35.91
C LEU A 14 -9.20 -10.30 37.24
N ASP A 15 -8.76 -10.92 38.33
CA ASP A 15 -9.33 -10.73 39.66
C ASP A 15 -9.23 -9.25 40.09
N LYS A 16 -8.10 -8.59 39.77
CA LYS A 16 -7.89 -7.16 40.04
C LYS A 16 -8.80 -6.27 39.18
N ILE A 17 -8.92 -6.57 37.88
CA ILE A 17 -9.81 -5.84 36.97
C ILE A 17 -11.26 -5.96 37.44
N GLU A 18 -11.73 -7.16 37.81
CA GLU A 18 -13.08 -7.37 38.32
C GLU A 18 -13.33 -6.60 39.62
N GLN A 19 -12.35 -6.60 40.55
CA GLN A 19 -12.42 -5.81 41.77
C GLN A 19 -12.59 -4.31 41.46
N ASP A 20 -11.80 -3.77 40.52
CA ASP A 20 -11.85 -2.37 40.12
C ASP A 20 -13.15 -2.03 39.36
N LEU A 21 -13.72 -3.01 38.67
CA LEU A 21 -15.04 -2.93 38.03
C LEU A 21 -16.22 -3.08 39.01
N LYS A 22 -15.95 -3.23 40.32
CA LYS A 22 -16.94 -3.42 41.40
C LYS A 22 -17.76 -4.70 41.22
N GLY A 23 -17.12 -5.78 40.78
CA GLY A 23 -17.76 -7.09 40.57
C GLY A 23 -18.52 -7.21 39.24
N ARG A 24 -18.37 -6.25 38.32
CA ARG A 24 -18.85 -6.41 36.94
C ARG A 24 -17.85 -7.23 36.13
N SER A 25 -18.37 -7.98 35.16
CA SER A 25 -17.53 -8.86 34.35
C SER A 25 -16.58 -8.05 33.45
N PRO A 26 -15.28 -8.38 33.38
CA PRO A 26 -14.36 -7.76 32.43
C PRO A 26 -14.80 -7.86 30.96
N ALA A 27 -15.58 -8.89 30.60
CA ALA A 27 -16.12 -9.07 29.25
C ALA A 27 -17.10 -7.96 28.83
N GLU A 28 -17.61 -7.16 29.77
CA GLU A 28 -18.41 -5.95 29.47
C GLU A 28 -17.56 -4.84 28.82
N LEU A 29 -16.23 -4.91 28.94
CA LEU A 29 -15.31 -3.95 28.33
C LEU A 29 -14.80 -4.39 26.94
N ASP A 30 -15.20 -5.58 26.49
CA ASP A 30 -14.82 -6.06 25.17
C ASP A 30 -15.39 -5.12 24.10
N TRP A 31 -14.54 -4.76 23.14
CA TRP A 31 -14.91 -3.96 21.99
C TRP A 31 -15.21 -4.86 20.80
N GLU A 32 -16.26 -4.56 20.04
CA GLU A 32 -16.59 -5.25 18.79
C GLU A 32 -16.41 -4.28 17.61
N PRO A 33 -15.20 -4.20 17.02
CA PRO A 33 -14.91 -3.32 15.87
C PRO A 33 -15.85 -3.55 14.68
N GLU A 34 -16.24 -4.79 14.44
CA GLU A 34 -17.21 -5.18 13.43
C GLU A 34 -17.95 -6.44 13.88
N PRO A 35 -19.17 -6.71 13.37
CA PRO A 35 -19.95 -7.87 13.77
C PRO A 35 -19.15 -9.18 13.66
N GLY A 36 -18.99 -9.87 14.80
CA GLY A 36 -18.26 -11.14 14.87
C GLY A 36 -16.76 -11.02 15.14
N LEU A 37 -16.20 -9.80 15.22
CA LEU A 37 -14.82 -9.56 15.65
C LEU A 37 -14.83 -8.92 17.04
N ARG A 38 -14.64 -9.72 18.09
CA ARG A 38 -14.60 -9.24 19.48
C ARG A 38 -13.17 -9.17 20.00
N VAL A 39 -12.80 -8.02 20.56
CA VAL A 39 -11.47 -7.71 21.05
C VAL A 39 -11.53 -7.39 22.54
N SER A 40 -10.77 -8.13 23.34
CA SER A 40 -10.65 -7.84 24.76
C SER A 40 -9.68 -6.68 25.00
N PRO A 41 -9.96 -5.76 25.95
CA PRO A 41 -9.04 -4.67 26.29
C PRO A 41 -7.81 -5.16 27.07
N PHE A 42 -7.77 -6.43 27.45
CA PHE A 42 -6.68 -7.04 28.19
C PHE A 42 -6.10 -8.22 27.39
N ALA A 43 -4.78 -8.22 27.24
CA ALA A 43 -4.01 -9.29 26.62
C ALA A 43 -2.91 -9.74 27.58
N HIS A 44 -2.67 -11.05 27.63
CA HIS A 44 -1.64 -11.68 28.46
C HIS A 44 -0.82 -12.67 27.61
N PRO A 45 0.47 -12.89 27.89
CA PRO A 45 1.27 -13.88 27.15
C PRO A 45 0.64 -15.28 27.07
N ASP A 46 -0.11 -15.68 28.10
CA ASP A 46 -0.87 -16.95 28.14
C ASP A 46 -1.96 -17.05 27.06
N ASP A 47 -2.40 -15.93 26.46
CA ASP A 47 -3.40 -15.91 25.38
C ASP A 47 -2.83 -16.35 24.04
N LEU A 48 -1.51 -16.22 23.87
CA LEU A 48 -0.77 -16.54 22.65
C LEU A 48 0.49 -17.33 23.03
N PRO A 49 0.35 -18.58 23.50
CA PRO A 49 1.49 -19.40 23.92
C PRO A 49 2.48 -19.64 22.77
N GLU A 50 1.98 -19.69 21.54
CA GLU A 50 2.76 -19.73 20.31
C GLU A 50 2.42 -18.47 19.48
N PRO A 51 3.17 -17.37 19.65
CA PRO A 51 2.94 -16.18 18.85
C PRO A 51 3.29 -16.48 17.38
N PRO A 52 2.56 -15.91 16.41
CA PRO A 52 2.91 -16.06 15.00
C PRO A 52 4.33 -15.54 14.76
N PRO A 53 5.09 -16.14 13.82
CA PRO A 53 6.45 -15.72 13.54
C PRO A 53 6.50 -14.22 13.16
N PRO A 54 7.63 -13.53 13.45
CA PRO A 54 7.78 -12.13 13.06
C PRO A 54 7.61 -12.01 11.54
N MET A 55 6.61 -11.22 11.16
CA MET A 55 6.12 -11.09 9.79
C MET A 55 6.85 -10.03 8.96
N LEU A 56 7.67 -9.23 9.62
CA LEU A 56 8.43 -8.17 8.98
C LEU A 56 9.66 -8.80 8.32
N LYS A 57 10.02 -8.30 7.13
CA LYS A 57 11.29 -8.63 6.49
C LYS A 57 12.40 -8.54 7.54
N LYS A 58 13.24 -9.57 7.64
CA LYS A 58 14.48 -9.53 8.42
C LYS A 58 15.48 -8.62 7.69
N GLN A 59 15.18 -7.33 7.59
CA GLN A 59 16.09 -6.33 7.10
C GLN A 59 16.50 -5.39 8.23
N PRO A 60 17.77 -4.97 8.28
CA PRO A 60 18.20 -3.98 9.24
C PRO A 60 17.50 -2.64 8.95
N GLY A 61 16.70 -2.18 9.93
CA GLY A 61 15.96 -0.92 9.87
C GLY A 61 14.52 -1.08 9.38
N LEU A 62 13.66 -0.14 9.76
CA LEU A 62 12.35 0.02 9.13
C LEU A 62 12.59 0.74 7.80
N GLN A 63 12.47 0.01 6.69
CA GLN A 63 12.64 0.58 5.35
C GLN A 63 11.29 0.48 4.63
N TRP A 64 10.66 1.63 4.43
CA TRP A 64 9.50 1.79 3.54
C TRP A 64 9.83 2.89 2.54
N LEU A 65 9.24 2.82 1.36
CA LEU A 65 9.38 3.87 0.36
C LEU A 65 8.46 5.04 0.70
N ILE A 66 9.02 6.24 0.75
CA ILE A 66 8.24 7.49 0.85
C ILE A 66 7.56 7.72 -0.49
N GLY A 67 6.23 7.60 -0.52
CA GLY A 67 5.41 7.76 -1.71
C GLY A 67 4.58 9.03 -1.71
N GLU A 68 4.38 9.60 -2.88
CA GLU A 68 3.49 10.74 -3.12
C GLU A 68 2.79 10.56 -4.46
N ASP A 69 1.52 10.96 -4.52
CA ASP A 69 0.68 10.84 -5.70
C ASP A 69 0.64 12.17 -6.44
N PHE A 70 0.96 12.14 -7.73
CA PHE A 70 0.94 13.29 -8.64
C PHE A 70 -0.19 13.10 -9.63
N ASP A 71 -1.25 13.88 -9.46
CA ASP A 71 -2.40 13.95 -10.35
C ASP A 71 -2.66 15.40 -10.80
N ASN A 72 -3.67 15.61 -11.64
CA ASN A 72 -4.24 16.94 -11.95
C ASN A 72 -3.24 18.05 -12.37
N TYR A 73 -2.18 17.70 -13.10
CA TYR A 73 -1.22 18.67 -13.65
C TYR A 73 -1.70 19.26 -14.99
N ASP A 74 -1.56 20.59 -15.11
CA ASP A 74 -1.99 21.35 -16.29
C ASP A 74 -1.04 21.22 -17.48
N SER A 75 0.23 20.89 -17.23
CA SER A 75 1.28 20.81 -18.25
C SER A 75 2.41 19.83 -17.86
N ALA A 76 3.28 19.51 -18.82
CA ALA A 76 4.46 18.66 -18.55
C ALA A 76 5.42 19.37 -17.60
N GLU A 77 5.56 20.68 -17.78
CA GLU A 77 6.46 21.53 -17.02
C GLU A 77 6.04 21.65 -15.56
N LYS A 78 4.73 21.77 -15.28
CA LYS A 78 4.19 21.80 -13.92
C LYS A 78 4.45 20.48 -13.19
N LEU A 79 4.13 19.35 -13.84
CA LEU A 79 4.42 18.04 -13.27
C LEU A 79 5.91 17.85 -13.00
N ASN A 80 6.77 18.29 -13.93
CA ASN A 80 8.22 18.20 -13.76
C ASN A 80 8.72 19.03 -12.56
N GLU A 81 8.23 20.26 -12.42
CA GLU A 81 8.59 21.16 -11.32
C GLU A 81 8.18 20.57 -9.96
N GLU A 82 6.93 20.14 -9.83
CA GLU A 82 6.40 19.52 -8.61
C GLU A 82 7.17 18.23 -8.26
N LEU A 83 7.43 17.39 -9.26
CA LEU A 83 8.17 16.14 -9.08
C LEU A 83 9.62 16.39 -8.64
N LEU A 84 10.35 17.27 -9.31
CA LEU A 84 11.73 17.61 -8.93
C LEU A 84 11.80 18.25 -7.54
N GLN A 85 10.82 19.08 -7.19
CA GLN A 85 10.72 19.66 -5.86
C GLN A 85 10.53 18.57 -4.80
N ALA A 86 9.58 17.65 -4.98
CA ALA A 86 9.35 16.57 -4.03
C ALA A 86 10.56 15.64 -3.89
N LEU A 87 11.22 15.31 -5.00
CA LEU A 87 12.48 14.55 -4.99
C LEU A 87 13.57 15.26 -4.18
N SER A 88 13.66 16.59 -4.27
CA SER A 88 14.61 17.38 -3.45
C SER A 88 14.32 17.35 -1.94
N PHE A 89 13.10 16.96 -1.55
CA PHE A 89 12.67 16.79 -0.17
C PHE A 89 12.66 15.33 0.31
N GLY A 90 13.23 14.40 -0.47
CA GLY A 90 13.40 13.00 -0.06
C GLY A 90 12.28 12.07 -0.48
N LEU A 91 11.48 12.44 -1.49
CA LEU A 91 10.57 11.50 -2.14
C LEU A 91 11.34 10.34 -2.79
N GLU A 92 10.88 9.11 -2.60
CA GLU A 92 11.53 7.89 -3.12
C GLU A 92 10.67 7.16 -4.16
N SER A 93 9.34 7.30 -4.08
CA SER A 93 8.40 6.55 -4.93
C SER A 93 7.22 7.41 -5.41
N PRO A 94 7.46 8.33 -6.38
CA PRO A 94 6.38 9.09 -7.01
C PRO A 94 5.41 8.15 -7.72
N ARG A 95 4.11 8.42 -7.57
CA ARG A 95 3.06 7.79 -8.38
C ARG A 95 2.45 8.81 -9.32
N LEU A 96 2.75 8.69 -10.61
CA LEU A 96 2.20 9.55 -11.65
C LEU A 96 0.87 8.98 -12.13
N ILE A 97 -0.20 9.74 -11.92
CA ILE A 97 -1.59 9.33 -12.18
C ILE A 97 -2.09 10.03 -13.44
N PHE A 98 -2.54 9.25 -14.41
CA PHE A 98 -3.09 9.72 -15.68
C PHE A 98 -4.57 9.29 -15.75
N THR A 99 -5.48 10.18 -15.36
CA THR A 99 -6.93 9.90 -15.25
C THR A 99 -7.74 10.29 -16.48
N SER A 100 -7.33 11.32 -17.22
CA SER A 100 -8.08 11.82 -18.37
C SER A 100 -7.57 11.26 -19.70
N PRO A 101 -8.42 10.70 -20.57
CA PRO A 101 -8.05 10.51 -21.97
C PRO A 101 -7.80 11.89 -22.58
N ARG A 102 -6.57 12.16 -23.02
CA ARG A 102 -6.23 13.41 -23.72
C ARG A 102 -6.71 13.30 -25.14
N GLU A 103 -7.96 13.67 -25.41
CA GLU A 103 -8.68 13.71 -26.70
C GLU A 103 -8.66 12.41 -27.58
N SER A 104 -7.62 11.56 -27.52
CA SER A 104 -7.43 10.35 -28.33
C SER A 104 -6.65 9.21 -27.65
N SER A 105 -5.92 9.43 -26.54
CA SER A 105 -5.11 8.41 -25.85
C SER A 105 -5.13 8.55 -24.32
N SER A 106 -4.97 7.45 -23.60
CA SER A 106 -4.87 7.43 -22.13
C SER A 106 -3.45 7.68 -21.61
N ILE A 107 -2.44 7.62 -22.49
CA ILE A 107 -1.05 7.92 -22.18
C ILE A 107 -0.67 9.24 -22.87
N PRO A 108 -0.03 10.19 -22.18
CA PRO A 108 0.46 11.40 -22.84
C PRO A 108 1.41 11.10 -24.00
N PRO A 109 1.42 11.93 -25.07
CA PRO A 109 2.36 11.77 -26.17
C PRO A 109 3.82 11.76 -25.69
N LEU A 110 4.70 11.01 -26.35
CA LEU A 110 6.12 10.89 -25.94
C LEU A 110 6.83 12.24 -25.74
N PRO A 111 6.69 13.26 -26.62
CA PRO A 111 7.32 14.57 -26.40
C PRO A 111 6.79 15.33 -25.17
N TRP A 112 5.60 14.95 -24.69
CA TRP A 112 5.07 15.46 -23.43
C TRP A 112 5.73 14.73 -22.25
N LEU A 113 5.84 13.40 -22.31
CA LEU A 113 6.49 12.59 -21.27
C LEU A 113 7.97 12.94 -21.11
N GLU A 114 8.70 13.19 -22.19
CA GLU A 114 10.10 13.63 -22.16
C GLU A 114 10.28 14.95 -21.39
N ARG A 115 9.35 15.89 -21.55
CA ARG A 115 9.37 17.16 -20.81
C ARG A 115 8.98 16.96 -19.35
N ALA A 116 8.01 16.10 -19.07
CA ALA A 116 7.56 15.80 -17.72
C ALA A 116 8.65 15.10 -16.88
N LEU A 117 9.43 14.22 -17.51
CA LEU A 117 10.51 13.45 -16.86
C LEU A 117 11.90 14.08 -17.06
N LYS A 118 11.96 15.31 -17.57
CA LYS A 118 13.25 15.99 -17.80
C LYS A 118 14.02 16.12 -16.49
N ASN A 119 15.28 15.67 -16.50
CA ASN A 119 16.17 15.64 -15.32
C ASN A 119 15.68 14.77 -14.15
N VAL A 120 14.67 13.93 -14.37
CA VAL A 120 14.24 12.93 -13.38
C VAL A 120 14.99 11.64 -13.69
N GLU A 121 15.83 11.20 -12.76
CA GLU A 121 16.58 9.95 -12.92
C GLU A 121 15.83 8.79 -12.29
N LEU A 122 15.09 8.05 -13.12
CA LEU A 122 14.25 6.96 -12.67
C LEU A 122 15.06 5.80 -12.07
N SER A 123 16.36 5.67 -12.38
CA SER A 123 17.22 4.64 -11.77
C SER A 123 17.57 4.91 -10.31
N PHE A 124 17.26 6.06 -9.73
CA PHE A 124 17.50 6.35 -8.31
C PHE A 124 16.24 6.31 -7.45
N ILE A 125 15.08 6.02 -8.05
CA ILE A 125 13.78 6.02 -7.39
C ILE A 125 12.97 4.78 -7.77
N THR A 126 11.82 4.59 -7.15
CA THR A 126 10.86 3.53 -7.49
C THR A 126 9.57 4.15 -8.06
N PRO A 127 9.52 4.48 -9.36
CA PRO A 127 8.38 5.19 -9.92
C PRO A 127 7.17 4.28 -10.13
N TYR A 128 5.99 4.79 -9.82
CA TYR A 128 4.71 4.16 -10.09
C TYR A 128 3.99 4.96 -11.18
N PHE A 129 3.50 4.28 -12.21
CA PHE A 129 2.69 4.87 -13.26
C PHE A 129 1.31 4.23 -13.21
N PHE A 130 0.27 5.06 -13.13
CA PHE A 130 -1.10 4.61 -13.13
C PHE A 130 -1.87 5.27 -14.28
N PHE A 131 -2.45 4.46 -15.15
CA PHE A 131 -3.24 4.93 -16.29
C PHE A 131 -4.70 4.46 -16.14
N ALA A 132 -5.65 5.37 -16.06
CA ALA A 132 -7.05 5.00 -15.83
C ALA A 132 -7.59 4.07 -16.95
N GLY A 133 -7.22 4.32 -18.21
CA GLY A 133 -7.82 3.64 -19.38
C GLY A 133 -6.86 3.07 -20.42
N ALA A 134 -5.55 2.99 -20.17
CA ALA A 134 -4.59 2.57 -21.20
C ALA A 134 -4.81 1.14 -21.73
N SER A 135 -4.77 1.01 -23.05
CA SER A 135 -4.74 -0.27 -23.76
C SER A 135 -3.39 -0.97 -23.57
N GLU A 136 -3.33 -2.28 -23.84
CA GLU A 136 -2.07 -3.02 -23.74
C GLU A 136 -1.02 -2.56 -24.78
N GLU A 137 -1.45 -2.04 -25.94
CA GLU A 137 -0.51 -1.52 -26.95
C GLU A 137 0.10 -0.18 -26.51
N GLU A 138 -0.71 0.76 -26.01
CA GLU A 138 -0.19 2.01 -25.45
C GLU A 138 0.81 1.74 -24.31
N LEU A 139 0.53 0.76 -23.45
CA LEU A 139 1.45 0.38 -22.37
C LEU A 139 2.77 -0.20 -22.88
N LEU A 140 2.74 -1.01 -23.94
CA LEU A 140 3.97 -1.52 -24.56
C LEU A 140 4.78 -0.37 -25.18
N ASP A 141 4.15 0.56 -25.88
CA ASP A 141 4.83 1.75 -26.41
C ASP A 141 5.44 2.60 -25.31
N PHE A 142 4.75 2.73 -24.16
CA PHE A 142 5.26 3.42 -22.99
C PHE A 142 6.46 2.69 -22.34
N ILE A 143 6.42 1.36 -22.25
CA ILE A 143 7.54 0.55 -21.76
C ILE A 143 8.74 0.68 -22.69
N ASP A 144 8.51 0.67 -24.01
CA ASP A 144 9.55 0.88 -25.02
C ASP A 144 10.17 2.27 -24.91
N PHE A 145 9.35 3.27 -24.61
CA PHE A 145 9.83 4.61 -24.30
C PHE A 145 10.72 4.64 -23.05
N LEU A 146 10.28 4.07 -21.93
CA LEU A 146 11.10 4.00 -20.70
C LEU A 146 12.43 3.27 -20.93
N ASP A 147 12.40 2.14 -21.64
CA ASP A 147 13.59 1.38 -22.02
C ASP A 147 14.49 2.19 -22.98
N SER A 148 13.93 3.03 -23.87
CA SER A 148 14.74 3.88 -24.74
C SER A 148 15.44 5.04 -24.01
N LEU A 149 14.77 5.60 -22.99
CA LEU A 149 15.30 6.71 -22.19
C LEU A 149 16.41 6.24 -21.24
N TYR A 150 16.24 5.07 -20.62
CA TYR A 150 17.09 4.62 -19.51
C TYR A 150 17.75 3.26 -19.74
N GLY A 151 17.47 2.58 -20.85
CA GLY A 151 18.06 1.28 -21.23
C GLY A 151 19.42 1.39 -21.94
N LYS A 152 19.87 2.61 -22.27
CA LYS A 152 21.25 2.84 -22.70
C LYS A 152 22.15 2.84 -21.48
N SER A 153 22.81 1.71 -21.27
CA SER A 153 23.86 1.50 -20.28
C SER A 153 24.91 2.60 -20.38
N ASP A 154 24.97 3.47 -19.38
CA ASP A 154 26.22 4.15 -19.06
C ASP A 154 27.20 3.04 -18.62
N PRO A 155 28.40 2.93 -19.22
CA PRO A 155 29.42 2.00 -18.73
C PRO A 155 29.79 2.21 -17.25
N ALA A 156 29.49 3.38 -16.65
CA ALA A 156 29.60 3.63 -15.21
C ALA A 156 28.34 3.28 -14.39
N SER A 157 27.20 3.01 -15.03
CA SER A 157 25.93 2.59 -14.39
C SER A 157 25.26 1.47 -15.22
N PRO A 158 25.76 0.22 -15.13
CA PRO A 158 25.46 -0.84 -16.09
C PRO A 158 24.01 -1.37 -16.12
N ALA A 159 23.12 -0.87 -15.25
CA ALA A 159 21.86 -1.53 -14.94
C ALA A 159 20.63 -0.96 -15.67
N GLY A 160 20.64 0.30 -16.12
CA GLY A 160 19.44 0.98 -16.62
C GLY A 160 18.23 0.79 -15.69
N LEU A 161 17.00 0.79 -16.21
CA LEU A 161 15.81 0.45 -15.41
C LEU A 161 15.66 -1.04 -15.09
N ARG A 162 16.51 -1.93 -15.63
CA ARG A 162 16.29 -3.37 -15.53
C ARG A 162 16.41 -3.90 -14.10
N GLN A 163 17.24 -3.28 -13.27
CA GLN A 163 17.44 -3.68 -11.87
C GLN A 163 16.65 -2.80 -10.89
N HIS A 164 15.92 -1.80 -11.38
CA HIS A 164 15.24 -0.83 -10.54
C HIS A 164 13.76 -1.12 -10.49
N ALA A 165 13.22 -1.19 -9.28
CA ALA A 165 11.82 -1.51 -9.06
C ALA A 165 10.92 -0.34 -9.52
N GLY A 166 9.70 -0.68 -9.89
CA GLY A 166 8.68 0.29 -10.27
C GLY A 166 7.34 -0.39 -10.43
N SER A 167 6.32 0.35 -10.84
CA SER A 167 5.01 -0.21 -11.15
C SER A 167 4.39 0.46 -12.37
N ILE A 168 3.74 -0.34 -13.21
CA ILE A 168 2.86 0.15 -14.27
C ILE A 168 1.51 -0.56 -14.08
N SER A 169 0.48 0.22 -13.77
CA SER A 169 -0.85 -0.30 -13.47
C SER A 169 -1.94 0.48 -14.19
N VAL A 170 -3.14 -0.10 -14.26
CA VAL A 170 -4.28 0.52 -14.92
C VAL A 170 -5.55 0.48 -14.07
N GLY A 171 -6.51 1.35 -14.39
CA GLY A 171 -7.80 1.42 -13.70
C GLY A 171 -8.81 0.37 -14.16
N THR A 172 -8.75 -0.07 -15.42
CA THR A 172 -9.75 -0.94 -16.04
C THR A 172 -9.59 -2.43 -15.74
N ARG A 173 -8.44 -2.85 -15.22
CA ARG A 173 -8.09 -4.27 -15.00
C ARG A 173 -7.00 -4.40 -13.93
N LYS A 174 -6.90 -5.60 -13.33
CA LYS A 174 -5.93 -5.91 -12.27
C LYS A 174 -4.51 -6.08 -12.82
N ALA A 175 -4.37 -6.86 -13.90
CA ALA A 175 -3.12 -7.01 -14.63
C ALA A 175 -3.06 -6.00 -15.78
N ALA A 176 -2.01 -5.18 -15.82
CA ALA A 176 -1.82 -4.19 -16.87
C ALA A 176 -1.62 -4.82 -18.25
N LEU A 177 -0.98 -6.00 -18.30
CA LEU A 177 -0.66 -6.73 -19.53
C LEU A 177 -1.02 -8.22 -19.38
N SER A 178 -1.35 -8.87 -20.49
CA SER A 178 -1.73 -10.29 -20.51
C SER A 178 -0.74 -11.14 -21.33
N GLY A 179 -0.59 -12.42 -20.92
CA GLY A 179 0.14 -13.45 -21.65
C GLY A 179 1.49 -13.01 -22.21
N SER A 180 1.65 -13.13 -23.54
CA SER A 180 2.91 -12.78 -24.22
C SER A 180 3.32 -11.31 -24.10
N ARG A 181 2.37 -10.39 -23.88
CA ARG A 181 2.70 -8.96 -23.70
C ARG A 181 3.33 -8.71 -22.34
N LEU A 182 2.84 -9.37 -21.29
CA LEU A 182 3.49 -9.34 -19.98
C LEU A 182 4.91 -9.93 -20.05
N ALA A 183 5.11 -11.02 -20.79
CA ALA A 183 6.45 -11.60 -20.98
C ALA A 183 7.42 -10.59 -21.65
N LYS A 184 6.97 -9.90 -22.72
CA LYS A 184 7.77 -8.84 -23.38
C LYS A 184 8.11 -7.69 -22.43
N ALA A 185 7.15 -7.25 -21.63
CA ALA A 185 7.40 -6.20 -20.64
C ALA A 185 8.45 -6.62 -19.61
N ARG A 186 8.43 -7.88 -19.15
CA ARG A 186 9.42 -8.42 -18.22
C ARG A 186 10.84 -8.49 -18.81
N GLU A 187 10.99 -8.68 -20.12
CA GLU A 187 12.33 -8.66 -20.74
C GLU A 187 13.00 -7.28 -20.59
N LYS A 188 12.20 -6.21 -20.69
CA LYS A 188 12.65 -4.81 -20.60
C LYS A 188 12.72 -4.30 -19.17
N LEU A 189 11.68 -4.58 -18.38
CA LEU A 189 11.54 -4.10 -16.99
C LEU A 189 11.29 -5.27 -16.03
N PRO A 190 12.28 -6.17 -15.81
CA PRO A 190 12.07 -7.38 -15.02
C PRO A 190 11.79 -7.12 -13.53
N ALA A 191 12.20 -5.97 -13.00
CA ALA A 191 11.94 -5.56 -11.61
C ALA A 191 10.63 -4.77 -11.41
N TYR A 192 9.88 -4.49 -12.48
CA TYR A 192 8.62 -3.75 -12.41
C TYR A 192 7.43 -4.66 -12.07
N ARG A 193 6.50 -4.13 -11.28
CA ARG A 193 5.21 -4.73 -11.00
C ARG A 193 4.17 -4.30 -12.02
N PHE A 194 3.31 -5.23 -12.42
CA PHE A 194 2.27 -5.02 -13.43
C PHE A 194 0.88 -5.49 -12.99
N ILE A 195 0.78 -6.10 -11.80
CA ILE A 195 -0.46 -6.65 -11.28
C ILE A 195 -0.75 -5.98 -9.95
N ARG A 196 -1.88 -5.27 -9.89
CA ARG A 196 -2.30 -4.53 -8.71
C ARG A 196 -3.65 -5.04 -8.24
N GLN A 197 -3.73 -5.42 -6.96
CA GLN A 197 -5.00 -5.68 -6.28
C GLN A 197 -5.28 -4.54 -5.29
N SER A 198 -6.36 -3.80 -5.51
CA SER A 198 -6.79 -2.76 -4.58
C SER A 198 -7.63 -3.36 -3.45
N ILE A 199 -7.47 -2.82 -2.25
CA ILE A 199 -8.29 -3.09 -1.06
C ILE A 199 -8.77 -1.74 -0.54
N PRO A 200 -10.08 -1.44 -0.63
CA PRO A 200 -10.60 -0.17 -0.17
C PRO A 200 -10.47 -0.02 1.36
N GLY A 201 -10.68 1.22 1.83
CA GLY A 201 -10.71 1.53 3.26
C GLY A 201 -11.89 0.92 4.00
N THR A 202 -11.91 1.11 5.32
CA THR A 202 -12.77 0.39 6.28
C THR A 202 -14.20 0.95 6.42
N ALA A 203 -14.54 2.02 5.71
CA ALA A 203 -15.66 2.90 6.07
C ALA A 203 -17.09 2.35 5.81
N ARG A 204 -17.26 1.20 5.12
CA ARG A 204 -18.61 0.67 4.79
C ARG A 204 -18.79 -0.83 4.98
N GLU A 205 -17.76 -1.63 4.73
CA GLU A 205 -17.89 -3.09 4.64
C GLU A 205 -17.16 -3.83 5.78
N GLY A 206 -16.66 -3.09 6.78
CA GLY A 206 -15.76 -3.64 7.78
C GLY A 206 -14.38 -3.93 7.21
N ILE A 207 -13.57 -4.70 7.93
CA ILE A 207 -12.19 -5.01 7.53
C ILE A 207 -12.03 -6.40 6.93
N VAL A 208 -12.87 -7.36 7.34
CA VAL A 208 -12.72 -8.77 6.93
C VAL A 208 -13.18 -9.01 5.49
N ALA A 209 -14.36 -8.53 5.11
CA ALA A 209 -14.93 -8.84 3.80
C ALA A 209 -14.10 -8.28 2.62
N PRO A 210 -13.65 -7.00 2.63
CA PRO A 210 -12.80 -6.48 1.56
C PRO A 210 -11.47 -7.22 1.42
N MET A 211 -10.86 -7.63 2.54
CA MET A 211 -9.64 -8.44 2.53
C MET A 211 -9.87 -9.83 1.92
N GLN A 212 -10.94 -10.50 2.32
CA GLN A 212 -11.28 -11.82 1.78
C GLN A 212 -11.52 -11.74 0.27
N GLN A 213 -12.26 -10.73 -0.18
CA GLN A 213 -12.51 -10.51 -1.61
C GLN A 213 -11.20 -10.25 -2.36
N ALA A 214 -10.33 -9.40 -1.83
CA ALA A 214 -9.04 -9.09 -2.43
C ALA A 214 -8.12 -10.31 -2.54
N LEU A 215 -8.10 -11.19 -1.52
CA LEU A 215 -7.35 -12.45 -1.57
C LEU A 215 -7.91 -13.41 -2.61
N HIS A 216 -9.23 -13.60 -2.63
CA HIS A 216 -9.91 -14.41 -3.65
C HIS A 216 -9.57 -13.91 -5.07
N ASP A 217 -9.63 -12.60 -5.25
CA ASP A 217 -9.36 -11.92 -6.50
C ASP A 217 -7.90 -12.03 -6.95
N ALA A 218 -6.96 -11.97 -6.01
CA ALA A 218 -5.55 -12.20 -6.27
C ALA A 218 -5.32 -13.64 -6.77
N TRP A 219 -5.97 -14.64 -6.15
CA TRP A 219 -5.90 -16.04 -6.60
C TRP A 219 -6.52 -16.28 -7.96
N ALA A 220 -7.67 -15.66 -8.24
CA ALA A 220 -8.28 -15.72 -9.56
C ALA A 220 -7.32 -15.15 -10.64
N THR A 221 -6.73 -13.99 -10.36
CA THR A 221 -5.76 -13.34 -11.26
C THR A 221 -4.51 -14.20 -11.46
N PHE A 222 -4.02 -14.84 -10.39
CA PHE A 222 -2.91 -15.80 -10.49
C PHE A 222 -3.25 -16.97 -11.42
N GLY A 223 -4.42 -17.59 -11.24
CA GLY A 223 -4.88 -18.70 -12.07
C GLY A 223 -4.99 -18.35 -13.56
N GLU A 224 -5.42 -17.12 -13.87
CA GLU A 224 -5.50 -16.61 -15.25
C GLU A 224 -4.13 -16.27 -15.86
N SER A 225 -3.14 -15.92 -15.02
CA SER A 225 -1.83 -15.46 -15.48
C SER A 225 -0.97 -16.55 -16.14
N GLN A 226 -1.20 -17.82 -15.77
CA GLN A 226 -0.37 -18.97 -16.17
C GLN A 226 1.13 -18.83 -15.84
N LEU A 227 1.47 -17.98 -14.88
CA LEU A 227 2.85 -17.80 -14.39
C LEU A 227 3.15 -18.78 -13.24
N PRO A 228 4.42 -19.14 -13.02
CA PRO A 228 4.86 -19.66 -11.71
C PRO A 228 4.48 -18.70 -10.58
N LEU A 229 4.15 -19.21 -9.39
CA LEU A 229 3.71 -18.36 -8.27
C LEU A 229 4.79 -17.36 -7.82
N SER A 230 6.07 -17.74 -7.87
CA SER A 230 7.20 -16.82 -7.58
C SER A 230 7.21 -15.63 -8.54
N ASP A 231 7.07 -15.91 -9.84
CA ASP A 231 7.02 -14.89 -10.88
C ASP A 231 5.81 -13.99 -10.69
N PHE A 232 4.63 -14.56 -10.43
CA PHE A 232 3.44 -13.79 -10.12
C PHE A 232 3.66 -12.87 -8.91
N ASN A 233 4.19 -13.41 -7.80
CA ASN A 233 4.44 -12.66 -6.58
C ASN A 233 5.38 -11.46 -6.82
N SER A 234 6.43 -11.64 -7.63
CA SER A 234 7.37 -10.57 -7.98
C SER A 234 6.72 -9.41 -8.76
N LEU A 235 5.67 -9.69 -9.54
CA LEU A 235 4.97 -8.73 -10.39
C LEU A 235 3.73 -8.13 -9.71
N PHE A 236 3.37 -8.64 -8.54
CA PHE A 236 2.12 -8.40 -7.84
C PHE A 236 2.32 -7.52 -6.60
N TYR A 237 1.31 -6.71 -6.28
CA TYR A 237 1.22 -6.02 -5.01
C TYR A 237 -0.23 -5.74 -4.61
N PHE A 238 -0.44 -5.61 -3.29
CA PHE A 238 -1.67 -5.06 -2.74
C PHE A 238 -1.53 -3.56 -2.55
N GLN A 239 -2.52 -2.82 -3.02
CA GLN A 239 -2.71 -1.40 -2.72
C GLN A 239 -3.84 -1.27 -1.71
N LEU A 240 -3.59 -0.67 -0.56
CA LEU A 240 -4.56 -0.58 0.53
C LEU A 240 -4.76 0.86 0.99
N GLU A 241 -6.00 1.22 1.28
CA GLU A 241 -6.32 2.44 2.00
C GLU A 241 -6.42 2.15 3.51
N THR A 242 -5.77 2.96 4.34
CA THR A 242 -5.80 2.84 5.81
C THR A 242 -6.42 4.06 6.48
N GLY A 243 -7.20 3.82 7.54
CA GLY A 243 -7.92 4.82 8.30
C GLY A 243 -7.33 5.11 9.70
N PRO A 244 -8.09 5.76 10.59
CA PRO A 244 -7.61 6.22 11.89
C PRO A 244 -7.53 5.13 12.98
N ASP A 245 -8.06 3.93 12.75
CA ASP A 245 -8.13 2.86 13.76
C ASP A 245 -6.77 2.19 13.99
N TYR A 246 -5.92 2.84 14.80
CA TYR A 246 -4.51 2.51 14.97
C TYR A 246 -4.19 1.01 15.13
N LEU A 247 -4.77 0.35 16.13
CA LEU A 247 -4.49 -1.08 16.41
C LEU A 247 -5.11 -2.00 15.36
N LEU A 248 -6.30 -1.63 14.85
CA LEU A 248 -7.02 -2.43 13.88
C LEU A 248 -6.29 -2.44 12.53
N GLU A 249 -5.75 -1.30 12.11
CA GLU A 249 -4.96 -1.19 10.88
C GLU A 249 -3.65 -2.00 10.98
N ILE A 250 -2.95 -1.94 12.12
CA ILE A 250 -1.77 -2.78 12.34
C ILE A 250 -2.14 -4.26 12.22
N ALA A 251 -3.23 -4.69 12.86
CA ALA A 251 -3.70 -6.06 12.80
C ALA A 251 -4.10 -6.48 11.37
N ARG A 252 -4.81 -5.61 10.65
CA ARG A 252 -5.29 -5.82 9.27
C ARG A 252 -4.13 -6.06 8.31
N LEU A 253 -3.13 -5.17 8.32
CA LEU A 253 -1.95 -5.28 7.45
C LEU A 253 -1.14 -6.54 7.76
N ARG A 254 -0.94 -6.86 9.04
CA ARG A 254 -0.23 -8.08 9.45
C ARG A 254 -1.00 -9.35 9.11
N ALA A 255 -2.31 -9.36 9.29
CA ALA A 255 -3.17 -10.48 8.91
C ALA A 255 -3.12 -10.73 7.39
N LEU A 256 -3.14 -9.67 6.56
CA LEU A 256 -3.01 -9.82 5.12
C LEU A 256 -1.67 -10.45 4.73
N ARG A 257 -0.54 -9.99 5.32
CA ARG A 257 0.77 -10.61 5.11
C ARG A 257 0.76 -12.08 5.49
N LEU A 258 0.12 -12.43 6.62
CA LEU A 258 0.09 -13.80 7.12
C LEU A 258 -0.68 -14.72 6.19
N LEU A 259 -1.85 -14.29 5.76
CA LEU A 259 -2.71 -15.05 4.87
C LEU A 259 -2.00 -15.30 3.52
N TRP A 260 -1.33 -14.28 2.98
CA TRP A 260 -0.56 -14.44 1.75
C TRP A 260 0.67 -15.34 1.95
N ALA A 261 1.45 -15.13 3.02
CA ALA A 261 2.62 -15.94 3.33
C ALA A 261 2.28 -17.43 3.52
N ASN A 262 1.19 -17.75 4.21
CA ASN A 262 0.73 -19.13 4.38
C ASN A 262 0.43 -19.79 3.03
N ALA A 263 -0.11 -19.04 2.07
CA ALA A 263 -0.36 -19.58 0.75
C ALA A 263 0.94 -19.76 -0.06
N LEU A 264 1.88 -18.82 0.01
CA LEU A 264 3.20 -18.96 -0.61
C LEU A 264 3.94 -20.20 -0.06
N ASP A 265 3.91 -20.40 1.27
CA ASP A 265 4.53 -21.54 1.95
C ASP A 265 3.93 -22.88 1.53
N GLN A 266 2.60 -22.98 1.42
CA GLN A 266 1.92 -24.17 0.91
C GLN A 266 2.33 -24.54 -0.52
N HIS A 267 2.81 -23.57 -1.30
CA HIS A 267 3.34 -23.76 -2.64
C HIS A 267 4.87 -23.91 -2.68
N GLY A 268 5.53 -24.04 -1.52
CA GLY A 268 6.96 -24.33 -1.39
C GLY A 268 7.87 -23.11 -1.57
N LEU A 269 7.33 -21.89 -1.47
CA LEU A 269 8.11 -20.66 -1.55
C LEU A 269 8.67 -20.26 -0.17
N ASN A 270 9.89 -19.72 -0.16
CA ASN A 270 10.52 -19.22 1.06
C ASN A 270 9.90 -17.88 1.47
N THR A 271 9.10 -17.87 2.53
CA THR A 271 8.40 -16.67 3.02
C THR A 271 9.30 -15.63 3.71
N GLU A 272 10.59 -15.93 3.90
CA GLU A 272 11.58 -14.93 4.29
C GLU A 272 12.04 -14.05 3.11
N GLU A 273 11.99 -14.59 1.89
CA GLU A 273 12.39 -13.92 0.65
C GLU A 273 11.18 -13.42 -0.14
N GLU A 274 10.12 -14.24 -0.20
CA GLU A 274 8.89 -14.00 -0.94
C GLU A 274 7.79 -13.54 0.01
N GLN A 275 7.42 -12.27 -0.10
CA GLN A 275 6.36 -11.68 0.71
C GLN A 275 5.44 -10.84 -0.15
N ALA A 276 4.23 -10.58 0.36
CA ALA A 276 3.35 -9.59 -0.23
C ALA A 276 4.03 -8.21 -0.21
N PHE A 277 3.98 -7.49 -1.33
CA PHE A 277 4.30 -6.06 -1.34
C PHE A 277 3.04 -5.28 -0.97
N LEU A 278 3.13 -4.44 0.07
CA LEU A 278 2.03 -3.62 0.54
C LEU A 278 2.28 -2.12 0.25
N ASP A 279 1.52 -1.60 -0.71
CA ASP A 279 1.44 -0.17 -1.03
C ASP A 279 0.30 0.48 -0.23
N ILE A 280 0.63 1.26 0.80
CA ILE A 280 -0.33 1.84 1.73
C ILE A 280 -0.61 3.30 1.40
N HIS A 281 -1.88 3.64 1.27
CA HIS A 281 -2.38 5.00 1.07
C HIS A 281 -3.17 5.38 2.32
N LEU A 282 -2.79 6.45 2.99
CA LEU A 282 -3.62 6.98 4.07
C LEU A 282 -4.89 7.57 3.47
N ARG A 283 -6.05 7.31 4.07
CA ARG A 283 -7.32 7.88 3.65
C ARG A 283 -7.94 8.64 4.82
N PHE A 284 -8.05 9.95 4.67
CA PHE A 284 -8.84 10.75 5.60
C PHE A 284 -10.34 10.52 5.38
N PRO A 285 -11.17 10.51 6.44
CA PRO A 285 -12.62 10.39 6.30
C PRO A 285 -13.21 11.47 5.40
N THR A 286 -14.18 11.11 4.55
CA THR A 286 -14.85 12.09 3.67
C THR A 286 -15.87 12.93 4.43
N VAL A 287 -16.22 14.11 3.90
CA VAL A 287 -17.28 14.95 4.47
C VAL A 287 -18.63 14.22 4.52
N SER A 288 -18.93 13.34 3.55
CA SER A 288 -20.14 12.52 3.59
C SER A 288 -20.12 11.47 4.71
N GLU A 289 -18.96 10.91 5.04
CA GLU A 289 -18.78 10.02 6.20
C GLU A 289 -18.85 10.80 7.53
N GLN A 290 -18.46 12.08 7.51
CA GLN A 290 -18.64 12.98 8.64
C GLN A 290 -20.10 13.45 8.80
N GLN A 291 -20.93 13.44 7.75
CA GLN A 291 -22.34 13.86 7.84
C GLN A 291 -23.24 12.90 8.63
N GLU A 292 -22.81 11.65 8.89
CA GLU A 292 -23.48 10.78 9.87
C GLU A 292 -23.37 11.33 11.32
N ASN A 293 -22.47 12.28 11.56
CA ASN A 293 -22.38 13.11 12.77
C ASN A 293 -22.11 14.58 12.38
N PRO A 294 -23.13 15.39 12.04
CA PRO A 294 -22.93 16.73 11.49
C PRO A 294 -22.22 17.65 12.49
N THR A 295 -20.91 17.78 12.35
CA THR A 295 -20.10 18.76 13.06
C THR A 295 -20.09 20.06 12.26
N SER A 296 -20.33 21.19 12.92
CA SER A 296 -20.26 22.53 12.34
C SER A 296 -18.81 22.98 12.10
N GLU A 297 -17.98 22.10 11.57
CA GLU A 297 -16.54 22.29 11.44
C GLU A 297 -16.22 23.04 10.15
N THR A 298 -15.36 24.05 10.29
CA THR A 298 -14.79 24.79 9.17
C THR A 298 -13.80 23.91 8.40
N GLN A 299 -13.59 24.23 7.12
CA GLN A 299 -12.60 23.54 6.29
C GLN A 299 -11.19 23.54 6.93
N GLN A 300 -10.81 24.64 7.59
CA GLN A 300 -9.52 24.74 8.27
C GLN A 300 -9.42 23.80 9.48
N GLU A 301 -10.51 23.62 10.24
CA GLU A 301 -10.54 22.67 11.35
C GLU A 301 -10.39 21.23 10.85
N ILE A 302 -11.03 20.89 9.72
CA ILE A 302 -10.89 19.58 9.08
C ILE A 302 -9.43 19.35 8.66
N ILE A 303 -8.80 20.33 7.99
CA ILE A 303 -7.37 20.25 7.60
C ILE A 303 -6.48 20.03 8.83
N ASN A 304 -6.70 20.80 9.91
CA ASN A 304 -5.91 20.67 11.13
C ASN A 304 -6.07 19.29 11.76
N LYS A 305 -7.29 18.72 11.76
CA LYS A 305 -7.53 17.36 12.22
C LYS A 305 -6.80 16.32 11.37
N HIS A 306 -6.81 16.47 10.04
CA HIS A 306 -6.07 15.57 9.15
C HIS A 306 -4.57 15.63 9.41
N MET A 307 -4.00 16.83 9.62
CA MET A 307 -2.59 16.98 9.98
C MET A 307 -2.23 16.26 11.30
N ILE A 308 -3.12 16.32 12.29
CA ILE A 308 -2.93 15.63 13.58
C ILE A 308 -3.07 14.10 13.41
N ALA A 309 -4.05 13.65 12.62
CA ALA A 309 -4.34 12.23 12.41
C ALA A 309 -3.29 11.53 11.52
N ALA A 310 -2.64 12.25 10.61
CA ALA A 310 -1.68 11.68 9.66
C ALA A 310 -0.54 10.92 10.36
N ALA A 311 0.01 11.46 11.45
CA ALA A 311 1.15 10.87 12.16
C ALA A 311 0.82 9.50 12.79
N PRO A 312 -0.21 9.33 13.64
CA PRO A 312 -0.57 8.01 14.16
C PRO A 312 -1.03 7.04 13.07
N MET A 313 -1.70 7.52 12.01
CA MET A 313 -2.07 6.68 10.86
C MET A 313 -0.85 6.14 10.12
N ALA A 314 0.13 7.01 9.82
CA ALA A 314 1.41 6.62 9.23
C ALA A 314 2.16 5.61 10.13
N LEU A 315 2.17 5.84 11.45
CA LEU A 315 2.79 4.94 12.40
C LEU A 315 2.11 3.56 12.40
N ALA A 316 0.77 3.51 12.33
CA ALA A 316 0.03 2.25 12.20
C ALA A 316 0.40 1.50 10.92
N ALA A 317 0.48 2.20 9.78
CA ALA A 317 0.88 1.62 8.50
C ALA A 317 2.30 1.04 8.56
N ILE A 318 3.26 1.79 9.13
CA ILE A 318 4.66 1.36 9.27
C ILE A 318 4.77 0.17 10.23
N ALA A 319 4.10 0.22 11.39
CA ALA A 319 4.09 -0.87 12.36
C ALA A 319 3.37 -2.14 11.83
N GLY A 320 2.40 -1.96 10.94
CA GLY A 320 1.76 -3.02 10.17
C GLY A 320 2.65 -3.60 9.05
N GLY A 321 3.77 -2.94 8.75
CA GLY A 321 4.76 -3.34 7.77
C GLY A 321 4.44 -2.85 6.36
N ALA A 322 4.19 -1.55 6.15
CA ALA A 322 4.11 -0.97 4.81
C ALA A 322 5.44 -1.12 4.05
N ASP A 323 5.42 -1.48 2.77
CA ASP A 323 6.60 -1.40 1.89
C ASP A 323 6.70 -0.04 1.19
N ARG A 324 5.56 0.59 0.93
CA ARG A 324 5.43 1.97 0.43
C ARG A 324 4.31 2.66 1.20
N LEU A 325 4.52 3.91 1.56
CA LEU A 325 3.53 4.71 2.30
C LEU A 325 3.30 6.05 1.58
N THR A 326 2.04 6.32 1.24
CA THR A 326 1.57 7.61 0.72
C THR A 326 0.66 8.30 1.71
N ILE A 327 1.03 9.53 2.07
CA ILE A 327 0.23 10.42 2.92
C ILE A 327 -0.36 11.49 2.00
N PRO A 328 -1.68 11.54 1.80
CA PRO A 328 -2.27 12.57 0.95
C PRO A 328 -2.17 13.94 1.66
N PRO A 329 -2.22 15.05 0.90
CA PRO A 329 -2.31 16.38 1.49
C PRO A 329 -3.50 16.49 2.44
N ALA A 330 -3.34 17.19 3.57
CA ALA A 330 -4.40 17.34 4.57
C ALA A 330 -5.68 18.01 4.03
N GLY A 331 -5.57 18.84 2.99
CA GLY A 331 -6.71 19.44 2.29
C GLY A 331 -7.37 18.55 1.26
N ASN A 332 -6.80 17.38 0.96
CA ASN A 332 -7.35 16.45 -0.01
C ASN A 332 -8.58 15.79 0.62
N GLN A 333 -9.76 16.16 0.12
CA GLN A 333 -10.99 15.44 0.42
C GLN A 333 -11.24 14.51 -0.75
N THR A 334 -11.17 13.19 -0.52
CA THR A 334 -11.59 12.23 -1.54
C THR A 334 -13.07 12.49 -1.81
N ASN A 335 -13.39 13.10 -2.95
CA ASN A 335 -14.76 13.15 -3.41
C ASN A 335 -15.20 11.69 -3.61
N ALA A 336 -16.25 11.29 -2.90
CA ALA A 336 -16.77 9.93 -2.86
C ALA A 336 -17.17 9.40 -4.25
#